data_AF-A0A1J5K7I4-F1
#
_entry.id   AF-A0A1J5K7I4-F1
#
_cell.length_a   1.000
_cell.length_b   1.000
_cell.length_c   1.000
_cell.angle_alpha   90.00
_cell.angle_beta   90.00
_cell.angle_gamma   90.00
#
_symmetry.space_group_name_H-M   'P 1'
#
loop_
_entity.id
_entity.type
_entity.pdbx_description
1 polymer ?
#
loop_
_entity_poly.entity_id
_entity_poly.type
_entity_poly.pdbx_seq_one_letter_code
_entity_poly.pdbx_strand_id
1 'polypeptide(L)' 'MYVCVCNGITEEMLDTAQKQGLSDREILNRLGVGNSCGVCVIDALDNMRSNSLKSQKTSNRKDSKKS' A
#
# COMPACT_ATOMS: atom_id res chain seq x y z
N MET A 1 -5.76 6.33 1.64
CA MET A 1 -6.65 5.35 2.31
C MET A 1 -5.87 4.63 3.41
N TYR A 2 -6.55 4.02 4.39
CA TYR A 2 -5.89 3.11 5.36
C TYR A 2 -5.56 1.78 4.69
N VAL A 3 -4.29 1.39 4.75
CA VAL A 3 -3.80 0.10 4.29
C VAL A 3 -3.76 -0.91 5.43
N CYS A 4 -3.32 -0.50 6.63
CA CYS A 4 -3.36 -1.33 7.83
C CYS A 4 -4.20 -0.66 8.91
N VAL A 5 -5.38 -1.21 9.18
CA VAL A 5 -6.28 -0.67 10.22
C VAL A 5 -5.79 -0.94 11.64
N CYS A 6 -5.12 -2.08 11.87
CA CYS A 6 -4.62 -2.44 13.20
C CYS A 6 -3.59 -1.45 13.75
N ASN A 7 -2.74 -0.92 12.87
CA ASN A 7 -1.64 -0.02 13.22
C ASN A 7 -1.84 1.39 12.65
N GLY A 8 -3.03 1.69 12.10
CA GLY A 8 -3.36 3.02 11.57
C GLY A 8 -2.48 3.48 10.40
N ILE A 9 -2.00 2.57 9.56
CA ILE A 9 -1.07 2.90 8.46
C ILE A 9 -1.83 3.29 7.21
N THR A 10 -1.49 4.45 6.63
CA THR A 10 -2.09 4.97 5.39
C THR A 10 -1.19 4.74 4.17
N GLU A 11 -1.77 4.84 2.98
CA GLU A 11 -1.04 4.81 1.71
C GLU A 11 0.06 5.89 1.65
N GLU A 12 -0.21 7.08 2.19
CA GLU A 12 0.74 8.21 2.21
C GLU A 12 1.98 7.89 3.05
N MET A 13 1.82 7.12 4.13
CA MET A 13 2.94 6.66 4.96
C MET A 13 3.83 5.69 4.17
N LEU A 14 3.23 4.79 3.38
CA LEU A 14 3.97 3.87 2.50
C LEU A 14 4.71 4.63 1.38
N ASP A 15 4.06 5.61 0.76
CA ASP A 15 4.67 6.44 -0.29
C ASP A 15 5.85 7.27 0.24
N THR A 16 5.67 7.89 1.42
CA THR A 16 6.74 8.65 2.09
C THR A 16 7.94 7.77 2.42
N ALA A 17 7.70 6.53 2.87
CA ALA A 17 8.77 5.58 3.18
C ALA A 17 9.49 5.07 1.91
N GLN A 18 8.77 4.85 0.81
CA GLN A 18 9.38 4.52 -0.49
C GLN A 18 10.25 5.66 -1.03
N LYS A 19 9.82 6.91 -0.89
CA LYS A 19 10.60 8.09 -1.29
C LYS A 19 11.93 8.24 -0.54
N GLN A 20 12.06 7.60 0.62
CA GLN A 20 13.33 7.54 1.37
C GLN A 20 14.30 6.47 0.82
N GLY A 21 13.92 5.74 -0.24
CA GLY A 21 14.76 4.69 -0.84
C GLY A 21 14.80 3.39 -0.04
N LEU A 22 13.87 3.19 0.88
CA LEU A 22 13.77 1.97 1.69
C LEU A 22 13.22 0.83 0.85
N SER A 23 13.69 -0.40 1.12
CA SER A 23 13.11 -1.59 0.51
C SER A 23 11.71 -1.89 1.07
N ASP A 24 10.85 -2.56 0.28
CA ASP A 24 9.50 -2.96 0.70
C ASP A 24 9.49 -3.62 2.09
N ARG A 25 10.46 -4.51 2.35
CA ARG A 25 10.59 -5.23 3.61
C ARG A 25 10.94 -4.30 4.78
N GLU A 26 11.83 -3.33 4.56
CA GLU A 26 12.16 -2.33 5.58
C GLU A 26 10.97 -1.43 5.90
N ILE A 27 10.20 -1.05 4.87
CA ILE A 27 9.00 -0.23 5.03
C ILE A 27 7.96 -0.96 5.89
N LEU A 28 7.66 -2.22 5.57
CA LEU A 28 6.72 -3.05 6.33
C LEU A 28 7.14 -3.16 7.80
N ASN A 29 8.43 -3.42 8.06
CA ASN A 29 8.96 -3.53 9.41
C ASN A 29 8.93 -2.19 10.17
N ARG A 30 9.35 -1.08 9.54
CA ARG A 30 9.39 0.23 10.19
C ARG A 30 8.00 0.75 10.55
N LEU A 31 7.03 0.54 9.66
CA LEU A 31 5.66 1.00 9.86
C LEU A 31 4.80 -0.02 10.63
N GLY A 32 5.34 -1.21 10.92
CA GLY A 32 4.61 -2.27 11.61
C GLY A 32 3.44 -2.84 10.79
N VAL A 33 3.49 -2.77 9.46
CA VAL A 33 2.44 -3.33 8.61
C VAL A 33 2.40 -4.84 8.78
N GLY A 34 1.22 -5.37 9.11
CA GLY A 34 1.03 -6.81 9.33
C GLY A 34 1.46 -7.33 10.70
N ASN A 35 1.97 -6.49 11.60
CA ASN A 35 2.46 -6.92 12.92
C ASN A 35 1.36 -7.37 13.91
N SER A 36 0.09 -7.29 13.51
CA SER A 36 -1.07 -7.72 14.31
C SER A 36 -1.78 -8.91 13.65
N CYS A 37 -2.68 -8.65 12.69
CA CYS A 37 -3.47 -9.71 12.03
C CYS A 37 -2.91 -10.17 10.68
N GLY A 38 -1.93 -9.46 10.11
CA GLY A 38 -1.28 -9.83 8.85
C GLY A 38 -2.09 -9.63 7.55
N VAL A 39 -3.41 -9.42 7.61
CA VAL A 39 -4.27 -9.42 6.41
C VAL A 39 -3.91 -8.35 5.38
N CYS A 40 -3.38 -7.22 5.84
CA CYS A 40 -3.02 -6.07 5.00
C CYS A 40 -1.67 -6.18 4.29
N VAL A 41 -0.87 -7.22 4.54
CA VAL A 41 0.51 -7.29 4.04
C VAL A 41 0.55 -7.34 2.51
N ILE A 42 -0.30 -8.16 1.90
CA ILE A 42 -0.35 -8.29 0.44
C ILE A 42 -0.85 -7.00 -0.21
N ASP A 43 -1.90 -6.39 0.35
CA ASP A 43 -2.43 -5.11 -0.15
C ASP A 43 -1.39 -3.98 -0.02
N ALA A 44 -0.62 -3.95 1.07
CA ALA A 44 0.46 -2.98 1.24
C ALA A 44 1.57 -3.16 0.21
N LEU A 45 1.97 -4.40 -0.06
CA LEU A 45 2.96 -4.72 -1.09
C LEU A 45 2.48 -4.34 -2.49
N ASP A 46 1.21 -4.62 -2.82
CA ASP A 46 0.62 -4.22 -4.09
C ASP A 46 0.59 -2.70 -4.23
N ASN A 47 0.20 -1.97 -3.17
CA ASN A 47 0.19 -0.51 -3.18
C ASN A 47 1.58 0.08 -3.44
N MET A 48 2.62 -0.47 -2.81
CA MET A 48 4.00 -0.01 -3.01
C MET A 48 4.47 -0.27 -4.46
N ARG A 49 4.24 -1.47 -4.98
CA ARG A 49 4.62 -1.84 -6.35
C ARG A 49 3.81 -1.11 -7.42
N SER A 50 2.53 -0.92 -7.17
CA SER A 50 1.63 -0.13 -8.02
C SER A 50 2.08 1.32 -8.11
N ASN A 51 2.70 1.88 -7.06
CA ASN A 51 3.21 3.26 -7.10
C ASN A 51 4.41 3.44 -8.05
N SER A 52 5.26 2.41 -8.18
CA SER A 52 6.33 2.36 -9.19
C SER A 52 5.78 2.42 -10.63
N LEU A 53 4.57 1.89 -10.86
CA LEU A 53 3.92 1.86 -12.18
C LEU A 53 2.92 3.02 -12.40
N LYS A 54 2.41 3.65 -11.32
CA LYS A 54 1.34 4.66 -11.33
C LYS A 54 1.77 6.07 -11.76
N SER A 55 3.02 6.28 -12.17
CA SER A 55 3.34 7.43 -13.04
C SER A 55 2.48 7.43 -14.33
N GLN A 56 1.80 6.31 -14.65
CA GLN A 56 0.87 6.22 -15.78
C GLN A 56 -0.43 5.45 -15.47
N LYS A 57 -1.32 5.94 -14.59
CA LYS A 57 -2.77 5.65 -14.72
C LYS A 57 -3.60 6.55 -13.81
N THR A 58 -3.99 7.69 -14.37
CA THR A 58 -5.19 8.41 -13.98
C THR A 58 -6.40 7.48 -14.06
N SER A 59 -7.25 7.54 -13.04
CA SER A 59 -8.70 7.33 -13.07
C SER A 59 -9.24 6.25 -14.02
N ASN A 60 -9.45 5.03 -13.53
CA ASN A 60 -10.49 4.19 -14.12
C ASN A 60 -11.19 3.36 -13.03
N ARG A 61 -12.06 4.03 -12.27
CA ARG A 61 -13.26 3.37 -11.75
C ARG A 61 -14.05 2.94 -12.98
N LYS A 62 -14.05 1.65 -13.28
CA LYS A 62 -15.18 1.04 -13.99
C LYS A 62 -15.71 -0.07 -13.11
N ASP A 63 -16.70 0.33 -12.31
CA ASP A 63 -17.87 -0.50 -12.05
C ASP A 63 -18.21 -1.32 -13.31
N SER A 64 -18.28 -2.63 -13.15
CA SER A 64 -19.12 -3.45 -14.02
C SER A 64 -19.73 -4.55 -13.16
N LYS A 65 -20.86 -4.18 -12.55
CA LYS A 65 -22.05 -5.05 -12.48
C LYS A 65 -22.31 -5.70 -13.84
N LYS A 66 -23.03 -6.84 -13.80
CA LYS A 66 -23.81 -7.53 -14.86
C LYS A 66 -23.13 -8.85 -15.28
N SER A 67 -23.77 -10.02 -15.25
CA SER A 67 -25.18 -10.39 -15.12
C SER A 67 -25.32 -11.78 -14.49
#